data_AF-A0A8H4KDI4-F1
#
_entry.id   AF-A0A8H4KDI4-F1
#
_cell.length_a   1.000
_cell.length_b   1.000
_cell.length_c   1.000
_cell.angle_alpha   90.00
_cell.angle_beta   90.00
_cell.angle_gamma   90.00
#
_symmetry.space_group_name_H-M   'P 1'
#
loop_
_entity.id
_entity.type
_entity.pdbx_description
1 polymer ?
#
loop_
_entity_poly.entity_id
_entity_poly.type
_entity_poly.pdbx_seq_one_letter_code
_entity_poly.pdbx_strand_id
1 'polypeptide(L)'
;MSRSSSDDQESGDRLLSKDYSGYEEEKWVEDYKQAARGKDDRWRRIAIYASLAGNALLAALCLWLWTSQKITYGSGKTEYYGASPDAEKAWTQLMDPYIVQITGKEAEGISRPTSKISKDPDYYITSLDVYHQLHCLNDIRKMVRDYNTTEGVLGRLQTMHKFHCIDSLRQSLMCNADLSLIHWYWADHPGKHFPNATTTHICRKWSKIEEWAVSHRLDEEMYDPRKFID
;
A
#
# COMPACT_ATOMS: atom_id res chain seq x y z
N MET A 1 -24.25 -47.14 1.08
CA MET A 1 -25.54 -46.43 1.25
C MET A 1 -25.22 -44.98 1.58
N SER A 2 -25.51 -44.12 0.62
CA SER A 2 -25.34 -42.67 0.64
C SER A 2 -26.47 -41.98 1.42
N ARG A 3 -26.11 -41.06 2.32
CA ARG A 3 -26.96 -39.97 2.85
C ARG A 3 -26.06 -38.73 2.91
N SER A 4 -26.07 -37.94 1.85
CA SER A 4 -26.93 -36.76 1.59
C SER A 4 -26.29 -35.48 2.14
N SER A 5 -25.50 -34.86 1.26
CA SER A 5 -24.76 -33.61 1.36
C SER A 5 -25.63 -32.36 1.14
N SER A 6 -26.88 -32.37 1.62
CA SER A 6 -27.83 -31.28 1.38
C SER A 6 -27.87 -30.25 2.50
N ASP A 7 -27.57 -30.64 3.74
CA ASP A 7 -27.84 -29.80 4.91
C ASP A 7 -26.70 -28.80 5.19
N ASP A 8 -25.50 -29.06 4.69
CA ASP A 8 -24.34 -28.16 4.84
C ASP A 8 -24.39 -26.96 3.87
N GLN A 9 -25.07 -27.10 2.73
CA GLN A 9 -25.24 -26.00 1.76
C GLN A 9 -26.28 -24.98 2.23
N GLU A 10 -27.34 -25.43 2.91
CA GLU A 10 -28.44 -24.55 3.34
C GLU A 10 -28.05 -23.63 4.52
N SER A 11 -27.04 -24.01 5.30
CA SER A 11 -26.53 -23.20 6.42
C SER A 11 -25.57 -22.07 5.98
N GLY A 12 -24.83 -22.27 4.89
CA GLY A 12 -23.90 -21.28 4.33
C GLY A 12 -24.60 -20.12 3.64
N ASP A 13 -25.71 -20.39 2.93
CA ASP A 13 -26.45 -19.36 2.18
C ASP A 13 -27.22 -18.39 3.09
N ARG A 14 -27.59 -18.80 4.32
CA ARG A 14 -28.25 -17.92 5.30
C ARG A 14 -27.34 -16.86 5.91
N LEU A 15 -26.02 -17.05 5.89
CA LEU A 15 -25.06 -16.05 6.40
C LEU A 15 -24.77 -14.94 5.39
N LEU A 16 -25.14 -15.13 4.11
CA LEU A 16 -24.95 -14.16 3.04
C LEU A 16 -26.19 -13.32 2.72
N SER A 17 -27.33 -13.58 3.36
CA SER A 17 -28.61 -12.95 3.02
C SER A 17 -29.10 -11.86 3.99
N LYS A 18 -28.26 -11.36 4.91
CA LYS A 18 -28.63 -10.18 5.71
C LYS A 18 -28.45 -8.91 4.88
N ASP A 19 -29.53 -8.55 4.21
CA ASP A 19 -29.75 -7.25 3.59
C ASP A 19 -29.77 -6.17 4.69
N TYR A 20 -28.74 -5.33 4.72
CA TYR A 20 -28.61 -4.18 5.62
C TYR A 20 -29.01 -2.87 4.90
N SER A 21 -29.98 -2.91 3.98
CA SER A 21 -30.52 -1.71 3.36
C SER A 21 -31.64 -1.11 4.23
N GLY A 22 -31.29 -0.11 5.04
CA GLY A 22 -32.33 0.66 5.73
C GLY A 22 -31.85 1.52 6.89
N TYR A 23 -30.90 2.43 6.65
CA TYR A 23 -30.70 3.60 7.51
C TYR A 23 -30.25 4.77 6.62
N GLU A 24 -30.68 5.99 6.94
CA GLU A 24 -30.38 7.23 6.20
C GLU A 24 -28.87 7.55 6.17
N GLU A 25 -28.11 6.77 5.40
CA GLU A 25 -26.65 6.86 5.27
C GLU A 25 -26.21 7.62 4.02
N GLU A 26 -27.11 7.91 3.08
CA GLU A 26 -26.73 8.28 1.71
C GLU A 26 -25.98 9.62 1.62
N LYS A 27 -26.32 10.61 2.45
CA LYS A 27 -25.66 11.92 2.36
C LYS A 27 -24.27 11.90 2.97
N TRP A 28 -24.09 11.33 4.17
CA TRP A 28 -22.77 11.26 4.78
C TRP A 28 -21.87 10.26 4.05
N VAL A 29 -22.42 9.14 3.55
CA VAL A 29 -21.67 8.19 2.73
C VAL A 29 -21.27 8.80 1.40
N GLU A 30 -22.09 9.62 0.75
CA GLU A 30 -21.67 10.33 -0.46
C GLU A 30 -20.71 11.50 -0.18
N ASP A 31 -20.90 12.28 0.88
CA ASP A 31 -19.92 13.29 1.33
C ASP A 31 -18.57 12.61 1.68
N TYR A 32 -18.62 11.43 2.29
CA TYR A 32 -17.46 10.60 2.62
C TYR A 32 -16.82 9.97 1.38
N LYS A 33 -17.59 9.47 0.42
CA LYS A 33 -17.08 8.97 -0.87
C LYS A 33 -16.49 10.11 -1.72
N GLN A 34 -17.03 11.33 -1.64
CA GLN A 34 -16.47 12.51 -2.30
C GLN A 34 -15.17 12.97 -1.66
N ALA A 35 -15.08 12.98 -0.33
CA ALA A 35 -13.85 13.23 0.42
C ALA A 35 -12.78 12.16 0.13
N ALA A 36 -13.16 10.87 0.15
CA ALA A 36 -12.26 9.75 -0.16
C ALA A 36 -11.82 9.69 -1.64
N ARG A 37 -12.53 10.37 -2.55
CA ARG A 37 -12.12 10.54 -3.97
C ARG A 37 -11.30 11.80 -4.21
N GLY A 38 -10.91 12.52 -3.15
CA GLY A 38 -10.10 13.76 -3.25
C GLY A 38 -10.82 14.91 -3.96
N LYS A 39 -12.15 14.88 -4.09
CA LYS A 39 -12.94 15.90 -4.81
C LYS A 39 -13.44 17.04 -3.93
N ASP A 40 -13.37 16.93 -2.60
CA ASP A 40 -13.74 18.00 -1.68
C ASP A 40 -12.52 18.86 -1.29
N ASP A 41 -12.34 19.98 -2.00
CA ASP A 41 -11.26 20.96 -1.78
C ASP A 41 -11.54 21.91 -0.59
N ARG A 42 -12.64 21.69 0.15
CA ARG A 42 -13.03 22.52 1.30
C ARG A 42 -11.94 22.60 2.36
N TRP A 43 -11.30 21.47 2.68
CA TRP A 43 -10.25 21.42 3.69
C TRP A 43 -9.01 22.20 3.27
N ARG A 44 -8.63 22.18 1.99
CA ARG A 44 -7.57 23.03 1.44
C ARG A 44 -7.87 24.51 1.61
N ARG A 45 -9.11 24.93 1.31
CA ARG A 45 -9.52 26.34 1.47
C ARG A 45 -9.47 26.77 2.94
N ILE A 46 -9.98 25.95 3.85
CA ILE A 46 -9.92 26.23 5.30
C ILE A 46 -8.47 26.30 5.76
N ALA A 47 -7.59 25.42 5.26
CA ALA A 47 -6.17 25.48 5.60
C ALA A 47 -5.52 26.81 5.18
N ILE A 48 -5.85 27.34 3.99
CA ILE A 48 -5.35 28.64 3.51
C ILE A 48 -5.82 29.77 4.44
N TYR A 49 -7.12 29.83 4.74
CA TYR A 49 -7.66 30.86 5.64
C TYR A 49 -7.10 30.76 7.06
N ALA A 50 -6.97 29.54 7.60
CA ALA A 50 -6.36 29.30 8.90
C ALA A 50 -4.89 29.76 8.93
N SER A 51 -4.14 29.53 7.84
CA SER A 51 -2.76 30.00 7.71
C SER A 51 -2.69 31.53 7.68
N LEU A 52 -3.56 32.18 6.90
CA LEU A 52 -3.65 33.65 6.83
C LEU A 52 -4.08 34.27 8.15
N ALA A 53 -4.92 33.58 8.93
CA ALA A 53 -5.38 34.00 10.26
C ALA A 53 -4.38 33.65 11.39
N GLY A 54 -3.21 33.08 11.08
CA GLY A 54 -2.19 32.71 12.07
C GLY A 54 -2.51 31.46 12.91
N ASN A 55 -3.50 30.67 12.52
CA ASN A 55 -3.88 29.43 13.22
C ASN A 55 -3.20 28.21 12.58
N ALA A 56 -1.92 28.01 12.90
CA ALA A 56 -1.09 26.95 12.34
C ALA A 56 -1.61 25.53 12.64
N LEU A 57 -2.22 25.30 13.81
CA LEU A 57 -2.77 24.00 14.19
C LEU A 57 -3.98 23.62 13.32
N LEU A 58 -4.91 24.55 13.14
CA LEU A 58 -6.06 24.32 12.26
C LEU A 58 -5.62 24.15 10.80
N ALA A 59 -4.64 24.94 10.35
CA ALA A 59 -4.08 24.79 9.02
C ALA A 59 -3.46 23.40 8.80
N ALA A 60 -2.64 22.92 9.75
CA ALA A 60 -2.03 21.60 9.68
C ALA A 60 -3.06 20.47 9.70
N LEU A 61 -4.08 20.56 10.57
CA LEU A 61 -5.16 19.56 10.62
C LEU A 61 -5.96 19.52 9.31
N CYS A 62 -6.32 20.68 8.76
CA CYS A 62 -7.05 20.73 7.50
C CYS A 62 -6.22 20.26 6.31
N LEU A 63 -4.90 20.53 6.28
CA LEU A 63 -3.99 19.95 5.29
C LEU A 63 -3.90 18.44 5.42
N TRP A 64 -3.82 17.92 6.65
CA TRP A 64 -3.81 16.48 6.90
C TRP A 64 -5.10 15.82 6.42
N LEU A 65 -6.26 16.40 6.72
CA LEU A 65 -7.55 15.90 6.23
C LEU A 65 -7.65 15.95 4.70
N TRP A 66 -7.14 17.01 4.07
CA TRP A 66 -7.16 17.16 2.62
C TRP A 66 -6.23 16.17 1.89
N THR A 67 -5.07 15.87 2.48
CA THR A 67 -4.06 14.96 1.91
C THR A 67 -4.24 13.50 2.32
N SER A 68 -5.16 13.21 3.24
CA SER A 68 -5.45 11.85 3.67
C SER A 68 -6.56 11.22 2.83
N GLN A 69 -6.35 9.96 2.44
CA GLN A 69 -7.37 9.16 1.78
C GLN A 69 -7.71 7.95 2.65
N LYS A 70 -9.00 7.75 2.94
CA LYS A 70 -9.47 6.51 3.56
C LYS A 70 -9.87 5.52 2.46
N ILE A 71 -9.14 4.42 2.37
CA ILE A 71 -9.36 3.36 1.39
C ILE A 71 -9.69 2.07 2.14
N THR A 72 -10.74 1.38 1.68
CA THR A 72 -10.98 0.00 2.07
C THR A 72 -10.43 -0.91 0.99
N TYR A 73 -9.39 -1.66 1.32
CA TYR A 73 -8.83 -2.65 0.42
C TYR A 73 -9.68 -3.92 0.44
N GLY A 74 -10.15 -4.35 -0.73
CA GLY A 74 -10.89 -5.60 -0.88
C GLY A 74 -9.95 -6.80 -1.03
N SER A 75 -10.43 -7.99 -0.70
CA SER A 75 -9.71 -9.26 -0.93
C SER A 75 -9.81 -9.77 -2.38
N GLY A 76 -10.58 -9.08 -3.23
CA GLY A 76 -10.76 -9.41 -4.64
C GLY A 76 -9.51 -9.17 -5.48
N LYS A 77 -9.51 -9.68 -6.72
CA LYS A 77 -8.42 -9.45 -7.67
C LYS A 77 -8.41 -8.00 -8.15
N THR A 78 -7.28 -7.33 -7.98
CA THR A 78 -7.03 -6.01 -8.59
C THR A 78 -6.39 -6.14 -9.97
N GLU A 79 -6.20 -5.02 -10.66
CA GLU A 79 -5.44 -4.97 -11.92
C GLU A 79 -3.97 -5.39 -11.78
N TYR A 80 -3.42 -5.36 -10.56
CA TYR A 80 -2.03 -5.75 -10.26
C TYR A 80 -1.88 -7.25 -9.99
N TYR A 81 -2.99 -7.99 -9.98
CA TYR A 81 -3.03 -9.39 -9.65
C TYR A 81 -2.40 -10.27 -10.74
N GLY A 82 -1.51 -11.18 -10.33
CA GLY A 82 -0.98 -12.20 -11.23
C GLY A 82 0.10 -11.68 -12.18
N ALA A 83 0.10 -12.22 -13.39
CA ALA A 83 1.13 -12.02 -14.39
C ALA A 83 0.56 -11.92 -15.82
N SER A 84 -0.68 -11.46 -15.95
CA SER A 84 -1.27 -11.15 -17.25
C SER A 84 -0.55 -9.95 -17.90
N PRO A 85 -0.66 -9.78 -19.23
CA PRO A 85 -0.18 -8.55 -19.88
C PRO A 85 -0.74 -7.27 -19.28
N ASP A 86 -2.02 -7.28 -18.84
CA ASP A 86 -2.63 -6.14 -18.16
C ASP A 86 -1.99 -5.87 -16.80
N ALA A 87 -1.66 -6.92 -16.04
CA ALA A 87 -0.94 -6.76 -14.79
C ALA A 87 0.48 -6.22 -15.01
N GLU A 88 1.20 -6.72 -16.02
CA GLU A 88 2.52 -6.18 -16.37
C GLU A 88 2.44 -4.69 -16.76
N LYS A 89 1.40 -4.30 -17.49
CA LYS A 89 1.14 -2.91 -17.85
C LYS A 89 0.83 -2.07 -16.60
N ALA A 90 -0.04 -2.53 -15.70
CA ALA A 90 -0.39 -1.83 -14.47
C ALA A 90 0.85 -1.62 -13.57
N TRP A 91 1.68 -2.66 -13.39
CA TRP A 91 2.93 -2.55 -12.64
C TRP A 91 3.94 -1.60 -13.30
N THR A 92 4.02 -1.60 -14.63
CA THR A 92 4.89 -0.66 -15.36
C THR A 92 4.44 0.78 -15.14
N GLN A 93 3.14 1.05 -15.22
CA GLN A 93 2.57 2.38 -14.97
C GLN A 93 2.75 2.84 -13.53
N LEU A 94 2.56 1.94 -12.56
CA LEU A 94 2.78 2.25 -11.14
C LEU A 94 4.24 2.66 -10.87
N MET A 95 5.20 2.11 -11.61
CA MET A 95 6.64 2.37 -11.47
C MET A 95 7.17 3.53 -12.32
N ASP A 96 6.31 4.22 -13.09
CA ASP A 96 6.71 5.37 -13.91
C ASP A 96 7.48 6.46 -13.11
N PRO A 97 7.06 6.85 -11.88
CA PRO A 97 7.77 7.83 -11.06
C PRO A 97 8.88 7.21 -10.17
N TYR A 98 9.48 6.07 -10.54
CA TYR A 98 10.54 5.43 -9.74
C TYR A 98 11.75 6.33 -9.52
N ILE A 99 12.17 7.07 -10.56
CA ILE A 99 13.25 8.05 -10.48
C ILE A 99 12.62 9.44 -10.54
N VAL A 100 12.92 10.26 -9.55
CA VAL A 100 12.47 11.65 -9.48
C VAL A 100 13.67 12.59 -9.38
N GLN A 101 13.43 13.86 -9.66
CA GLN A 101 14.42 14.91 -9.48
C GLN A 101 14.06 15.81 -8.31
N ILE A 102 15.08 16.30 -7.61
CA ILE A 102 14.96 17.31 -6.57
C ILE A 102 15.92 18.47 -6.86
N THR A 103 15.58 19.66 -6.40
CA THR A 103 16.44 20.84 -6.48
C THR A 103 17.66 20.69 -5.57
N GLY A 104 18.72 21.46 -5.84
CA GLY A 104 19.88 21.52 -4.94
C GLY A 104 19.52 21.89 -3.50
N LYS A 105 18.55 22.78 -3.30
CA LYS A 105 18.07 23.17 -1.97
C LYS A 105 17.40 22.00 -1.23
N GLU A 106 16.61 21.19 -1.92
CA GLU A 106 16.00 19.99 -1.33
C GLU A 106 17.05 18.91 -1.02
N ALA A 107 18.08 18.80 -1.87
CA ALA A 107 19.20 17.88 -1.68
C ALA A 107 20.12 18.25 -0.49
N GLU A 108 20.01 19.46 0.08
CA GLU A 108 20.70 19.78 1.34
C GLU A 108 20.05 19.09 2.55
N GLY A 109 18.76 18.74 2.45
CA GLY A 109 17.97 18.17 3.56
C GLY A 109 17.97 16.65 3.63
N ILE A 110 18.58 15.95 2.66
CA ILE A 110 18.59 14.49 2.62
C ILE A 110 19.71 13.91 3.49
N SER A 111 19.48 12.70 4.01
CA SER A 111 20.40 12.03 4.94
C SER A 111 21.77 11.69 4.33
N ARG A 112 21.85 11.57 3.00
CA ARG A 112 23.06 11.25 2.25
C ARG A 112 23.11 11.97 0.91
N PRO A 113 24.28 12.46 0.46
CA PRO A 113 24.42 13.07 -0.85
C PRO A 113 23.98 12.14 -1.96
N THR A 114 23.36 12.72 -2.99
CA THR A 114 22.92 11.99 -4.18
C THR A 114 23.53 12.59 -5.45
N SER A 115 23.45 11.87 -6.56
CA SER A 115 24.07 12.26 -7.82
C SER A 115 23.34 13.45 -8.47
N LYS A 116 24.11 14.38 -9.04
CA LYS A 116 23.58 15.46 -9.91
C LYS A 116 23.07 14.91 -11.24
N ILE A 117 22.09 15.58 -11.82
CA ILE A 117 21.65 15.31 -13.18
C ILE A 117 22.66 15.92 -14.15
N SER A 118 23.27 15.10 -15.00
CA SER A 118 24.36 15.53 -15.88
C SER A 118 23.97 16.62 -16.89
N LYS A 119 22.70 16.62 -17.32
CA LYS A 119 22.15 17.62 -18.26
C LYS A 119 21.56 18.85 -17.57
N ASP A 120 21.37 18.80 -16.25
CA ASP A 120 20.80 19.90 -15.47
C ASP A 120 21.42 19.90 -14.04
N PRO A 121 22.62 20.49 -13.88
CA PRO A 121 23.40 20.37 -12.65
C PRO A 121 22.81 21.06 -11.41
N ASP A 122 21.71 21.80 -11.57
CA ASP A 122 20.94 22.40 -10.48
C ASP A 122 20.00 21.38 -9.81
N TYR A 123 19.81 20.22 -10.43
CA TYR A 123 18.98 19.14 -9.96
C TYR A 123 19.75 17.86 -9.68
N TYR A 124 19.13 17.02 -8.87
CA TYR A 124 19.70 15.81 -8.30
C TYR A 124 18.75 14.63 -8.50
N ILE A 125 19.31 13.48 -8.83
CA ILE A 125 18.57 12.21 -9.01
C ILE A 125 18.23 11.64 -7.64
N THR A 126 17.00 11.21 -7.42
CA THR A 126 16.60 10.49 -6.20
C THR A 126 15.43 9.55 -6.49
N SER A 127 15.02 8.76 -5.49
CA SER A 127 13.80 7.96 -5.50
C SER A 127 13.12 8.02 -4.13
N LEU A 128 11.80 7.90 -4.06
CA LEU A 128 11.10 7.62 -2.79
C LEU A 128 11.23 6.13 -2.47
N ASP A 129 11.49 5.77 -1.21
CA ASP A 129 11.70 4.38 -0.83
C ASP A 129 10.47 3.49 -1.07
N VAL A 130 9.23 4.02 -1.00
CA VAL A 130 8.03 3.27 -1.40
C VAL A 130 8.13 2.71 -2.83
N TYR A 131 8.75 3.43 -3.78
CA TYR A 131 8.92 2.93 -5.15
C TYR A 131 10.01 1.86 -5.24
N HIS A 132 11.05 1.94 -4.41
CA HIS A 132 12.04 0.88 -4.26
C HIS A 132 11.44 -0.38 -3.66
N GLN A 133 10.63 -0.26 -2.61
CA GLN A 133 9.89 -1.37 -2.01
C GLN A 133 8.94 -2.03 -3.03
N LEU A 134 8.21 -1.22 -3.81
CA LEU A 134 7.33 -1.71 -4.88
C LEU A 134 8.10 -2.37 -6.03
N HIS A 135 9.26 -1.84 -6.40
CA HIS A 135 10.16 -2.45 -7.40
C HIS A 135 10.61 -3.85 -6.95
N CYS A 136 11.10 -3.98 -5.71
CA CYS A 136 11.50 -5.27 -5.15
C CYS A 136 10.30 -6.24 -5.07
N LEU A 137 9.12 -5.75 -4.68
CA LEU A 137 7.91 -6.57 -4.65
C LEU A 137 7.48 -7.05 -6.04
N ASN A 138 7.62 -6.20 -7.07
CA ASN A 138 7.36 -6.58 -8.46
C ASN A 138 8.36 -7.62 -8.97
N ASP A 139 9.63 -7.54 -8.57
CA ASP A 139 10.63 -8.55 -8.91
C ASP A 139 10.30 -9.90 -8.24
N ILE A 140 9.83 -9.89 -6.99
CA ILE A 140 9.28 -11.09 -6.33
C ILE A 140 8.06 -11.63 -7.08
N ARG A 141 7.15 -10.77 -7.55
CA ARG A 141 6.01 -11.18 -8.37
C ARG A 141 6.44 -11.87 -9.66
N LYS A 142 7.47 -11.36 -10.33
CA LYS A 142 8.03 -11.98 -11.54
C LYS A 142 8.68 -13.32 -11.24
N MET A 143 9.37 -13.46 -10.09
CA MET A 143 9.87 -14.77 -9.66
C MET A 143 8.72 -15.78 -9.43
N VAL A 144 7.59 -15.34 -8.84
CA VAL A 144 6.40 -16.19 -8.70
C VAL A 144 5.83 -16.60 -10.06
N ARG A 145 5.79 -15.68 -11.04
CA ARG A 145 5.40 -16.00 -12.42
C ARG A 145 6.31 -17.04 -13.07
N ASP A 146 7.62 -16.89 -12.89
CA ASP A 146 8.63 -17.64 -13.65
C ASP A 146 8.93 -19.02 -13.03
N TYR A 147 8.77 -19.18 -11.71
CA TYR A 147 9.21 -20.39 -10.98
C TYR A 147 8.10 -21.19 -10.29
N ASN A 148 6.85 -20.73 -10.28
CA ASN A 148 5.79 -21.52 -9.67
C ASN A 148 5.22 -22.60 -10.58
N THR A 149 4.84 -23.72 -9.98
CA THR A 149 4.00 -24.72 -10.64
C THR A 149 2.52 -24.30 -10.62
N THR A 150 1.88 -24.40 -11.79
CA THR A 150 0.43 -24.32 -11.94
C THR A 150 -0.19 -25.68 -12.23
N GLU A 151 0.57 -26.77 -12.01
CA GLU A 151 0.10 -28.13 -12.20
C GLU A 151 -0.79 -28.58 -11.03
N GLY A 152 -1.86 -29.30 -11.35
CA GLY A 152 -2.82 -29.79 -10.37
C GLY A 152 -3.62 -28.68 -9.67
N VAL A 153 -4.50 -29.08 -8.76
CA VAL A 153 -5.31 -28.13 -7.98
C VAL A 153 -4.46 -27.40 -6.95
N LEU A 154 -3.59 -28.11 -6.25
CA LEU A 154 -2.77 -27.54 -5.17
C LEU A 154 -1.77 -26.50 -5.69
N GLY A 155 -1.07 -26.76 -6.81
CA GLY A 155 -0.12 -25.80 -7.40
C GLY A 155 -0.81 -24.50 -7.83
N ARG A 156 -2.00 -24.59 -8.44
CA ARG A 156 -2.82 -23.42 -8.79
C ARG A 156 -3.23 -22.63 -7.55
N LEU A 157 -3.72 -23.30 -6.51
CA LEU A 157 -4.13 -22.63 -5.27
C LEU A 157 -2.95 -21.92 -4.59
N GLN A 158 -1.78 -22.54 -4.52
CA GLN A 158 -0.58 -21.91 -3.96
C GLN A 158 -0.11 -20.71 -4.78
N THR A 159 -0.15 -20.80 -6.10
CA THR A 159 0.20 -19.69 -6.99
C THR A 159 -0.77 -18.53 -6.85
N MET A 160 -2.06 -18.83 -6.78
CA MET A 160 -3.10 -17.83 -6.54
C MET A 160 -2.92 -17.13 -5.19
N HIS A 161 -2.62 -17.90 -4.14
CA HIS A 161 -2.38 -17.34 -2.81
C HIS A 161 -1.16 -16.41 -2.80
N LYS A 162 -0.04 -16.80 -3.45
CA LYS A 162 1.15 -15.95 -3.57
C LYS A 162 0.85 -14.63 -4.27
N PHE A 163 0.10 -14.65 -5.38
CA PHE A 163 -0.28 -13.41 -6.07
C PHE A 163 -1.23 -12.54 -5.25
N HIS A 164 -2.16 -13.15 -4.50
CA HIS A 164 -3.01 -12.43 -3.56
C HIS A 164 -2.18 -11.75 -2.45
N CYS A 165 -1.21 -12.45 -1.86
CA CYS A 165 -0.31 -11.88 -0.86
C CYS A 165 0.51 -10.72 -1.42
N ILE A 166 1.06 -10.86 -2.63
CA ILE A 166 1.81 -9.78 -3.29
C ILE A 166 0.95 -8.54 -3.48
N ASP A 167 -0.29 -8.70 -3.95
CA ASP A 167 -1.19 -7.55 -4.14
C ASP A 167 -1.64 -6.93 -2.81
N SER A 168 -1.83 -7.75 -1.76
CA SER A 168 -2.08 -7.24 -0.40
C SER A 168 -0.90 -6.42 0.14
N LEU A 169 0.34 -6.90 -0.06
CA LEU A 169 1.54 -6.16 0.32
C LEU A 169 1.68 -4.85 -0.47
N ARG A 170 1.42 -4.86 -1.78
CA ARG A 170 1.41 -3.64 -2.61
C ARG A 170 0.45 -2.59 -2.05
N GLN A 171 -0.76 -3.01 -1.69
CA GLN A 171 -1.76 -2.13 -1.07
C GLN A 171 -1.26 -1.56 0.27
N SER A 172 -0.65 -2.40 1.12
CA SER A 172 -0.06 -1.96 2.38
C SER A 172 1.08 -0.96 2.20
N LEU A 173 1.96 -1.18 1.22
CA LEU A 173 3.08 -0.27 0.89
C LEU A 173 2.57 1.08 0.40
N MET A 174 1.54 1.10 -0.45
CA MET A 174 0.94 2.35 -0.91
C MET A 174 0.18 3.09 0.21
N CYS A 175 -0.44 2.35 1.14
CA CYS A 175 -1.13 2.93 2.29
C CYS A 175 -0.16 3.52 3.32
N ASN A 176 0.99 2.88 3.52
CA ASN A 176 2.02 3.27 4.47
C ASN A 176 3.30 3.69 3.72
N ALA A 177 3.12 4.51 2.68
CA ALA A 177 4.20 4.90 1.78
C ALA A 177 5.38 5.51 2.54
N ASP A 178 6.54 4.88 2.42
CA ASP A 178 7.79 5.44 2.91
C ASP A 178 8.26 6.56 1.96
N LEU A 179 8.20 7.80 2.45
CA LEU A 179 8.56 9.00 1.71
C LEU A 179 10.03 9.39 1.87
N SER A 180 10.85 8.56 2.53
CA SER A 180 12.28 8.79 2.62
C SER A 180 12.92 8.75 1.24
N LEU A 181 13.90 9.65 1.05
CA LEU A 181 14.63 9.77 -0.22
C LEU A 181 15.85 8.83 -0.23
N ILE A 182 15.92 8.00 -1.26
CA ILE A 182 17.04 7.12 -1.57
C ILE A 182 18.06 7.88 -2.39
N HIS A 183 19.31 7.88 -1.90
CA HIS A 183 20.41 8.47 -2.62
C HIS A 183 20.88 7.55 -3.76
N TRP A 184 21.29 8.18 -4.87
CA TRP A 184 21.88 7.56 -6.04
C TRP A 184 23.34 7.94 -6.14
N TYR A 185 24.18 6.98 -6.46
CA TYR A 185 25.62 7.18 -6.62
C TYR A 185 26.09 6.68 -7.98
N TRP A 186 27.16 7.26 -8.49
CA TRP A 186 27.84 6.76 -9.68
C TRP A 186 28.71 5.54 -9.32
N ALA A 187 28.51 4.42 -10.01
CA ALA A 187 29.40 3.28 -9.93
C ALA A 187 30.27 3.23 -11.20
N ASP A 188 31.59 3.38 -11.06
CA ASP A 188 32.54 3.38 -12.18
C ASP A 188 32.49 2.10 -13.02
N HIS A 189 32.21 0.98 -12.35
CA HIS A 189 31.91 -0.30 -12.97
C HIS A 189 30.56 -0.77 -12.45
N PRO A 190 29.52 -0.90 -13.30
CA PRO A 190 29.51 -0.87 -14.77
C PRO A 190 29.37 0.51 -15.46
N GLY A 191 29.65 1.63 -14.80
CA GLY A 191 29.59 2.97 -15.42
C GLY A 191 28.16 3.52 -15.51
N LYS A 192 27.41 3.42 -14.42
CA LYS A 192 26.04 3.94 -14.32
C LYS A 192 25.67 4.31 -12.89
N HIS A 193 24.60 5.08 -12.73
CA HIS A 193 24.06 5.36 -11.41
C HIS A 193 23.30 4.17 -10.84
N PHE A 194 23.44 3.96 -9.53
CA PHE A 194 22.71 2.96 -8.77
C PHE A 194 22.00 3.58 -7.57
N PRO A 195 20.80 3.09 -7.22
CA PRO A 195 20.17 3.45 -5.96
C PRO A 195 20.90 2.78 -4.80
N ASN A 196 20.98 3.46 -3.67
CA ASN A 196 21.38 2.88 -2.40
C ASN A 196 20.34 3.23 -1.34
N ALA A 197 19.55 2.22 -0.97
CA ALA A 197 18.45 2.35 -0.01
C ALA A 197 18.91 2.61 1.44
N THR A 198 20.21 2.78 1.69
CA THR A 198 20.71 3.23 3.00
C THR A 198 20.36 4.70 3.22
N THR A 199 19.20 4.97 3.83
CA THR A 199 18.70 6.30 4.17
C THR A 199 18.06 6.32 5.57
N THR A 200 17.67 7.50 6.04
CA THR A 200 16.98 7.67 7.32
C THR A 200 15.47 7.55 7.10
N HIS A 201 14.81 6.74 7.92
CA HIS A 201 13.36 6.50 7.86
C HIS A 201 12.65 7.07 9.09
N ILE A 202 11.40 7.50 8.92
CA ILE A 202 10.52 7.88 10.03
C ILE A 202 9.50 6.75 10.22
N CYS A 203 9.76 5.88 11.19
CA CYS A 203 8.92 4.73 11.46
C CYS A 203 8.04 4.91 12.69
N ARG A 204 6.98 4.10 12.79
CA ARG A 204 6.31 3.86 14.07
C ARG A 204 7.26 3.08 15.00
N LYS A 205 7.18 3.34 16.31
CA LYS A 205 8.01 2.64 17.29
C LYS A 205 7.64 1.16 17.32
N TRP A 206 8.46 0.31 16.70
CA TRP A 206 8.24 -1.14 16.63
C TRP A 206 8.01 -1.76 18.00
N SER A 207 8.83 -1.37 18.99
CA SER A 207 8.70 -1.87 20.36
C SER A 207 7.31 -1.63 20.98
N LYS A 208 6.63 -0.53 20.61
CA LYS A 208 5.27 -0.26 21.10
C LYS A 208 4.20 -1.08 20.37
N ILE A 209 4.43 -1.42 19.11
CA ILE A 209 3.57 -2.34 18.36
C ILE A 209 3.71 -3.74 18.94
N GLU A 210 4.95 -4.19 19.15
CA GLU A 210 5.27 -5.51 19.68
C GLU A 210 4.78 -5.69 21.13
N GLU A 211 4.99 -4.70 22.00
CA GLU A 211 4.48 -4.70 23.38
C GLU A 211 2.96 -4.95 23.40
N TRP A 212 2.20 -4.24 22.57
CA TRP A 212 0.75 -4.43 22.46
C TRP A 212 0.40 -5.80 21.87
N ALA A 213 1.08 -6.22 20.80
CA ALA A 213 0.78 -7.49 20.14
C ALA A 213 1.02 -8.69 21.06
N VAL A 214 2.09 -8.67 21.85
CA VAL A 214 2.40 -9.70 22.84
C VAL A 214 1.37 -9.72 23.96
N SER A 215 0.97 -8.54 24.48
CA SER A 215 -0.02 -8.49 25.57
C SER A 215 -1.43 -8.89 25.16
N HIS A 216 -1.72 -8.97 23.86
CA HIS A 216 -3.01 -9.37 23.29
C HIS A 216 -2.91 -10.67 22.48
N ARG A 217 -1.78 -11.39 22.57
CA ARG A 217 -1.60 -12.63 21.83
C ARG A 217 -2.62 -13.67 22.30
N LEU A 218 -3.34 -14.25 21.34
CA LEU A 218 -4.23 -15.37 21.59
C LEU A 218 -3.41 -16.57 22.11
N ASP A 219 -3.82 -17.12 23.24
CA ASP A 219 -3.29 -18.40 23.70
C ASP A 219 -3.85 -19.49 22.79
N GLU A 220 -2.97 -20.31 22.22
CA GLU A 220 -3.36 -21.38 21.29
C GLU A 220 -4.28 -22.38 21.98
N GLU A 221 -4.16 -22.59 23.29
CA GLU A 221 -5.05 -23.48 24.05
C GLU A 221 -6.50 -22.94 24.10
N MET A 222 -6.69 -21.63 23.93
CA MET A 222 -8.01 -20.99 23.93
C MET A 222 -8.68 -20.97 22.54
N TYR A 223 -8.02 -21.46 21.49
CA TYR A 223 -8.51 -21.40 20.11
C TYR A 223 -8.51 -22.76 19.42
N ASP A 224 -9.70 -23.34 19.23
CA ASP A 224 -9.90 -24.48 18.34
C ASP A 224 -10.44 -23.99 16.99
N PRO A 225 -9.62 -24.00 15.90
CA PRO A 225 -10.06 -23.52 14.59
C PRO A 225 -11.18 -24.38 13.97
N ARG A 226 -11.54 -25.52 14.56
CA ARG A 226 -12.61 -26.40 14.09
C ARG A 226 -13.92 -26.22 14.82
N LYS A 227 -13.97 -25.37 15.84
CA LYS A 227 -15.15 -25.16 16.68
C LYS A 227 -15.69 -23.76 16.48
N PHE A 228 -16.80 -23.68 15.74
CA PHE A 228 -17.59 -22.45 15.62
C PHE A 228 -18.40 -22.22 16.91
N ILE A 229 -18.46 -20.98 17.37
CA ILE A 229 -19.29 -20.53 18.49
C ILE A 229 -20.11 -19.35 17.97
N ASP A 230 -21.40 -19.33 18.32
CA ASP A 230 -22.43 -18.41 17.82
C ASP A 230 -22.43 -17.02 18.48
#